data_AF-A0AAD5S418-F1
#
_entry.id   AF-A0AAD5S418-F1
#
_cell.length_a   1.000
_cell.length_b   1.000
_cell.length_c   1.000
_cell.angle_alpha   90.00
_cell.angle_beta   90.00
_cell.angle_gamma   90.00
#
_symmetry.space_group_name_H-M   'P 1'
#
loop_
_entity.id
_entity.type
_entity.pdbx_description
1 polymer ?
#
loop_
_entity_poly.entity_id
_entity_poly.type
_entity_poly.pdbx_seq_one_letter_code
_entity_poly.pdbx_strand_id
1 'polypeptide(L)'
;MGNLTHIPSIDQLDKSDPPPTPETYIIYLAIICLTNMAESQAAFALPILREDNDSADKSSVLLAIEMANTSWSNILAVLSFLVTASVDEDIFLSVVKAYQNFTSVLGLLGLTAPRDAFLSSLCKVCTPHLPDAPATKEVGPGGATIAIRSHAILNDRNVICLRALLQISQTLTPVLEDRAWYGVLETLQVSEGFMSSGKLGKREQSSVALLADVGTPMKDKLPVGGGSGTTVDNQFSTLLLLIKKLFEDTVKMEDRCFMEFLRALCRLARERCLGGGSAGSGGSGGSGGKETTGPKVAEEKCFAITKLHQVALSNVQRLVASEGDFTAWG
;
A
#
# COMPACT_ATOMS: atom_id res chain seq x y z
N MET A 1 -2.15 18.33 -16.93
CA MET A 1 -3.31 19.14 -17.34
C MET A 1 -3.20 20.53 -16.71
N GLY A 2 -3.92 21.53 -17.21
CA GLY A 2 -3.91 22.87 -16.59
C GLY A 2 -4.61 22.88 -15.24
N ASN A 3 -4.14 23.71 -14.30
CA ASN A 3 -4.72 23.87 -12.97
C ASN A 3 -6.24 24.06 -13.06
N LEU A 4 -6.99 23.16 -12.41
CA LEU A 4 -8.44 23.23 -12.33
C LEU A 4 -8.82 24.33 -11.33
N THR A 5 -8.72 25.59 -11.78
CA THR A 5 -9.10 26.74 -10.96
C THR A 5 -10.56 26.60 -10.58
N HIS A 6 -10.84 26.65 -9.28
CA HIS A 6 -12.18 26.54 -8.72
C HIS A 6 -12.95 27.84 -9.00
N ILE A 7 -13.40 28.02 -10.25
CA ILE A 7 -14.14 29.21 -10.71
C ILE A 7 -15.38 29.34 -9.83
N PRO A 8 -15.51 30.40 -9.00
CA PRO A 8 -16.69 30.59 -8.18
C PRO A 8 -17.80 31.13 -9.10
N SER A 9 -18.55 30.23 -9.72
CA SER A 9 -19.64 30.58 -10.66
C SER A 9 -20.73 31.43 -10.00
N ILE A 10 -20.87 31.31 -8.68
CA ILE A 10 -21.81 32.08 -7.86
C ILE A 10 -21.42 33.57 -7.70
N ASP A 11 -20.15 33.90 -7.91
CA ASP A 11 -19.57 35.25 -7.78
C ASP A 11 -19.50 35.96 -9.15
N GLN A 12 -20.23 35.43 -10.15
CA GLN A 12 -20.32 35.94 -11.53
C GLN A 12 -21.77 36.10 -12.00
N LEU A 13 -22.71 36.18 -11.05
CA LEU A 13 -24.15 36.42 -11.27
C LEU A 13 -24.47 37.75 -11.97
N ASP A 14 -23.50 38.65 -12.01
CA ASP A 14 -23.53 39.98 -12.63
C ASP A 14 -23.16 39.98 -14.12
N LYS A 15 -22.65 38.85 -14.66
CA LYS A 15 -22.25 38.72 -16.06
C LYS A 15 -23.40 38.16 -16.91
N SER A 16 -23.55 38.71 -18.13
CA SER A 16 -24.60 38.32 -19.08
C SER A 16 -24.43 36.92 -19.67
N ASP A 17 -23.19 36.42 -19.74
CA ASP A 17 -22.85 35.17 -20.39
C ASP A 17 -22.31 34.15 -19.38
N PRO A 18 -22.76 32.88 -19.42
CA PRO A 18 -22.32 31.86 -18.47
C PRO A 18 -20.83 31.54 -18.66
N PRO A 19 -20.07 31.35 -17.56
CA PRO A 19 -18.65 30.98 -17.68
C PRO A 19 -18.51 29.59 -18.33
N PRO A 20 -17.54 29.40 -19.25
CA PRO A 20 -17.35 28.13 -19.93
C PRO A 20 -16.93 27.04 -18.93
N THR A 21 -17.80 26.05 -18.73
CA THR A 21 -17.51 24.88 -17.89
C THR A 21 -16.49 23.97 -18.58
N PRO A 22 -15.38 23.56 -17.91
CA PRO A 22 -14.46 22.59 -18.47
C PRO A 22 -15.17 21.27 -18.80
N GLU A 23 -14.82 20.66 -19.94
CA GLU A 23 -15.41 19.37 -20.38
C GLU A 23 -15.15 18.24 -19.37
N THR A 24 -14.06 18.33 -18.61
CA THR A 24 -13.70 17.40 -17.53
C THR A 24 -14.48 17.62 -16.23
N TYR A 25 -15.27 18.69 -16.09
CA TYR A 25 -15.94 19.05 -14.84
C TYR A 25 -16.92 17.97 -14.35
N ILE A 26 -17.66 17.33 -15.25
CA ILE A 26 -18.61 16.25 -14.90
C ILE A 26 -17.84 15.03 -14.36
N ILE A 27 -16.70 14.69 -14.96
CA ILE A 27 -15.85 13.59 -14.52
C ILE A 27 -15.26 13.90 -13.14
N TYR A 28 -14.72 15.11 -12.95
CA TYR A 28 -14.24 15.59 -11.66
C TYR A 28 -15.32 15.51 -10.57
N LEU A 29 -16.52 16.04 -10.84
CA LEU A 29 -17.63 16.03 -9.89
C LEU A 29 -18.06 14.60 -9.54
N ALA A 30 -18.13 13.69 -10.52
CA ALA A 30 -18.41 12.28 -10.27
C ALA A 30 -17.34 11.62 -9.37
N ILE A 31 -16.05 11.86 -9.63
CA ILE A 31 -14.94 11.35 -8.81
C ILE A 31 -15.05 11.86 -7.36
N ILE A 32 -15.29 13.16 -7.18
CA ILE A 32 -15.43 13.78 -5.85
C ILE A 32 -16.66 13.24 -5.12
N CYS A 33 -17.82 13.13 -5.78
CA CYS A 33 -19.03 12.55 -5.18
C CYS A 33 -18.82 11.10 -4.72
N LEU A 34 -18.18 10.26 -5.54
CA LEU A 34 -17.93 8.86 -5.21
C LEU A 34 -16.88 8.70 -4.09
N THR A 35 -15.85 9.55 -4.08
CA THR A 35 -14.83 9.58 -3.02
C THR A 35 -15.45 10.05 -1.69
N ASN A 36 -16.25 11.11 -1.72
CA ASN A 36 -16.97 11.63 -0.56
C ASN A 36 -18.02 10.66 -0.03
N MET A 37 -18.61 9.80 -0.88
CA MET A 37 -19.52 8.74 -0.41
C MET A 37 -18.80 7.78 0.53
N ALA A 38 -17.59 7.32 0.17
CA ALA A 38 -16.78 6.45 1.03
C ALA A 38 -16.31 7.17 2.32
N GLU A 39 -15.82 8.41 2.19
CA GLU A 39 -15.41 9.22 3.34
C GLU A 39 -16.59 9.53 4.28
N SER A 40 -17.81 9.73 3.76
CA SER A 40 -19.00 10.01 4.57
C SER A 40 -19.43 8.83 5.44
N GLN A 41 -19.38 7.60 4.92
CA GLN A 41 -19.64 6.41 5.72
C GLN A 41 -18.55 6.20 6.78
N ALA A 42 -17.30 6.50 6.45
CA ALA A 42 -16.22 6.43 7.42
C ALA A 42 -16.35 7.50 8.52
N ALA A 43 -16.71 8.73 8.15
CA ALA A 43 -16.96 9.84 9.07
C ALA A 43 -18.18 9.61 9.97
N PHE A 44 -19.19 8.87 9.50
CA PHE A 44 -20.32 8.42 10.31
C PHE A 44 -19.91 7.34 11.33
N ALA A 45 -19.17 6.31 10.89
CA ALA A 45 -18.83 5.16 11.74
C ALA A 45 -17.69 5.43 12.75
N LEU A 46 -16.66 6.21 12.38
CA LEU A 46 -15.46 6.40 13.21
C LEU A 46 -15.72 7.02 14.60
N PRO A 47 -16.62 8.01 14.79
CA PRO A 47 -16.98 8.50 16.12
C PRO A 47 -17.67 7.43 16.97
N ILE A 48 -18.63 6.71 16.39
CA ILE A 48 -19.41 5.66 17.06
C ILE A 48 -18.48 4.52 17.56
N LEU A 49 -17.41 4.22 16.81
CA LEU A 49 -16.41 3.20 17.13
C LEU A 49 -15.31 3.68 18.10
N ARG A 50 -15.27 4.95 18.48
CA ARG A 50 -14.24 5.55 19.37
C ARG A 50 -14.77 5.95 20.73
N GLU A 51 -16.08 6.11 20.87
CA GLU A 51 -16.68 6.42 22.16
C GLU A 51 -16.93 5.13 22.94
N ASP A 52 -16.22 4.94 24.06
CA ASP A 52 -16.52 3.96 25.11
C ASP A 52 -17.82 4.34 25.89
N ASN A 53 -18.84 4.83 25.17
CA ASN A 53 -20.16 5.08 25.72
C ASN A 53 -20.91 3.75 25.82
N ASP A 54 -21.29 3.34 27.04
CA ASP A 54 -22.20 2.21 27.29
C ASP A 54 -23.56 2.33 26.55
N SER A 55 -23.86 3.54 26.05
CA SER A 55 -25.01 3.87 25.21
C SER A 55 -24.63 4.28 23.78
N ALA A 56 -23.48 3.85 23.25
CA ALA A 56 -23.21 3.90 21.81
C ALA A 56 -24.40 3.21 21.11
N ASP A 57 -25.20 4.01 20.39
CA ASP A 57 -26.54 3.58 20.02
C ASP A 57 -26.42 2.36 19.10
N LYS A 58 -26.84 1.20 19.61
CA LYS A 58 -26.70 -0.08 18.89
C LYS A 58 -27.41 -0.02 17.55
N SER A 59 -28.45 0.81 17.41
CA SER A 59 -29.10 1.08 16.13
C SER A 59 -28.19 1.80 15.13
N SER A 60 -27.32 2.72 15.58
CA SER A 60 -26.37 3.45 14.74
C SER A 60 -25.19 2.59 14.30
N VAL A 61 -24.71 1.67 15.16
CA VAL A 61 -23.72 0.65 14.76
C VAL A 61 -24.30 -0.31 13.73
N LEU A 62 -25.53 -0.80 13.95
CA LEU A 62 -26.23 -1.68 13.00
C LEU A 62 -26.50 -0.96 11.67
N LEU A 63 -26.86 0.33 11.70
CA LEU A 63 -27.02 1.16 10.50
C LEU A 63 -25.69 1.30 9.74
N ALA A 64 -24.57 1.54 10.42
CA ALA A 64 -23.25 1.60 9.79
C ALA A 64 -22.87 0.27 9.12
N ILE A 65 -23.17 -0.87 9.78
CA ILE A 65 -22.97 -2.21 9.22
C ILE A 65 -23.81 -2.42 7.95
N GLU A 66 -25.09 -2.04 7.95
CA GLU A 66 -25.98 -2.22 6.80
C GLU A 66 -25.61 -1.30 5.62
N MET A 67 -25.26 -0.04 5.90
CA MET A 67 -24.74 0.90 4.90
C MET A 67 -23.45 0.37 4.26
N ALA A 68 -22.54 -0.19 5.05
CA ALA A 68 -21.32 -0.80 4.54
C ALA A 68 -21.62 -2.06 3.71
N ASN A 69 -22.42 -3.00 4.23
CA ASN A 69 -22.77 -4.26 3.54
C ASN A 69 -23.45 -4.05 2.19
N THR A 70 -24.30 -3.03 2.06
CA THR A 70 -25.02 -2.72 0.82
C THR A 70 -24.16 -2.02 -0.23
N SER A 71 -23.05 -1.38 0.15
CA SER A 71 -22.30 -0.47 -0.74
C SER A 71 -20.82 -0.77 -0.93
N TRP A 72 -20.20 -1.63 -0.10
CA TRP A 72 -18.75 -1.87 -0.11
C TRP A 72 -18.19 -2.32 -1.47
N SER A 73 -18.93 -3.14 -2.22
CA SER A 73 -18.47 -3.70 -3.51
C SER A 73 -18.42 -2.63 -4.61
N ASN A 74 -19.40 -1.72 -4.61
CA ASN A 74 -19.44 -0.56 -5.50
C ASN A 74 -18.34 0.44 -5.13
N ILE A 75 -18.16 0.71 -3.82
CA ILE A 75 -17.07 1.58 -3.33
C ILE A 75 -15.71 0.97 -3.68
N LEU A 76 -15.51 -0.34 -3.52
CA LEU A 76 -14.28 -1.04 -3.89
C LEU A 76 -13.99 -0.90 -5.38
N ALA A 77 -14.98 -1.19 -6.25
CA ALA A 77 -14.80 -1.11 -7.69
C ALA A 77 -14.38 0.31 -8.13
N VAL A 78 -15.01 1.34 -7.58
CA VAL A 78 -14.67 2.73 -7.89
C VAL A 78 -13.30 3.13 -7.31
N LEU A 79 -13.06 2.92 -6.01
CA LEU A 79 -11.81 3.35 -5.39
C LEU A 79 -10.59 2.59 -5.96
N SER A 80 -10.71 1.29 -6.23
CA SER A 80 -9.63 0.53 -6.88
C SER A 80 -9.39 0.98 -8.32
N PHE A 81 -10.41 1.36 -9.08
CA PHE A 81 -10.23 2.02 -10.37
C PHE A 81 -9.49 3.35 -10.21
N LEU A 82 -9.99 4.26 -9.36
CA LEU A 82 -9.43 5.62 -9.18
C LEU A 82 -7.98 5.62 -8.68
N VAL A 83 -7.61 4.68 -7.80
CA VAL A 83 -6.23 4.51 -7.33
C VAL A 83 -5.28 4.07 -8.46
N THR A 84 -5.76 3.29 -9.43
CA THR A 84 -4.96 2.88 -10.60
C THR A 84 -5.03 3.87 -11.78
N ALA A 85 -6.04 4.74 -11.81
CA ALA A 85 -6.26 5.71 -12.87
C ALA A 85 -5.30 6.92 -12.81
N SER A 86 -5.03 7.53 -13.97
CA SER A 86 -4.24 8.76 -14.08
C SER A 86 -5.05 10.01 -13.70
N VAL A 87 -5.46 10.11 -12.42
CA VAL A 87 -6.05 11.31 -11.81
C VAL A 87 -4.97 12.29 -11.31
N ASP A 88 -5.31 13.56 -11.07
CA ASP A 88 -4.40 14.55 -10.49
C ASP A 88 -3.99 14.19 -9.05
N GLU A 89 -2.86 14.75 -8.56
CA GLU A 89 -2.24 14.37 -7.28
C GLU A 89 -3.15 14.60 -6.06
N ASP A 90 -3.81 15.77 -5.96
CA ASP A 90 -4.73 16.07 -4.87
C ASP A 90 -5.93 15.11 -4.84
N ILE A 91 -6.45 14.75 -6.02
CA ILE A 91 -7.54 13.78 -6.18
C ILE A 91 -7.06 12.40 -5.76
N PHE A 92 -5.88 11.98 -6.20
CA PHE A 92 -5.26 10.71 -5.81
C PHE A 92 -5.08 10.61 -4.28
N LEU A 93 -4.56 11.65 -3.64
CA LEU A 93 -4.39 11.71 -2.19
C LEU A 93 -5.74 11.63 -1.43
N SER A 94 -6.78 12.31 -1.93
CA SER A 94 -8.13 12.23 -1.40
C SER A 94 -8.73 10.82 -1.53
N VAL A 95 -8.57 10.19 -2.71
CA VAL A 95 -9.00 8.82 -2.97
C VAL A 95 -8.29 7.82 -2.06
N VAL A 96 -6.96 7.92 -1.89
CA VAL A 96 -6.19 7.04 -0.99
C VAL A 96 -6.62 7.23 0.47
N LYS A 97 -6.90 8.46 0.91
CA LYS A 97 -7.42 8.74 2.25
C LYS A 97 -8.79 8.10 2.48
N ALA A 98 -9.72 8.25 1.53
CA ALA A 98 -11.03 7.61 1.60
C ALA A 98 -10.93 6.07 1.59
N TYR A 99 -10.02 5.51 0.78
CA TYR A 99 -9.68 4.08 0.76
C TYR A 99 -9.24 3.61 2.16
N GLN A 100 -8.30 4.34 2.77
CA GLN A 100 -7.75 4.03 4.09
C GLN A 100 -8.81 4.07 5.18
N ASN A 101 -9.58 5.17 5.24
CA ASN A 101 -10.62 5.39 6.23
C ASN A 101 -11.75 4.35 6.14
N PHE A 102 -12.24 4.09 4.92
CA PHE A 102 -13.30 3.11 4.71
C PHE A 102 -12.84 1.68 5.00
N THR A 103 -11.64 1.28 4.57
CA THR A 103 -11.07 -0.05 4.89
C THR A 103 -10.90 -0.24 6.40
N SER A 104 -10.47 0.80 7.12
CA SER A 104 -10.33 0.76 8.57
C SER A 104 -11.70 0.62 9.26
N VAL A 105 -12.73 1.30 8.77
CA VAL A 105 -14.10 1.16 9.29
C VAL A 105 -14.69 -0.23 9.02
N LEU A 106 -14.51 -0.80 7.83
CA LEU A 106 -14.94 -2.17 7.53
C LEU A 106 -14.33 -3.19 8.50
N GLY A 107 -13.04 -3.06 8.81
CA GLY A 107 -12.37 -3.93 9.78
C GLY A 107 -12.86 -3.73 11.22
N LEU A 108 -13.05 -2.48 11.66
CA LEU A 108 -13.54 -2.17 13.01
C LEU A 108 -15.01 -2.55 13.23
N LEU A 109 -15.84 -2.53 12.18
CA LEU A 109 -17.21 -3.06 12.19
C LEU A 109 -17.26 -4.60 12.16
N GLY A 110 -16.12 -5.29 12.13
CA GLY A 110 -16.03 -6.76 12.09
C GLY A 110 -16.34 -7.39 10.73
N LEU A 111 -16.40 -6.59 9.65
CA LEU A 111 -16.74 -7.06 8.30
C LEU A 111 -15.49 -7.60 7.59
N THR A 112 -15.11 -8.85 7.92
CA THR A 112 -13.87 -9.49 7.42
C THR A 112 -13.83 -9.65 5.90
N ALA A 113 -14.91 -10.12 5.27
CA ALA A 113 -14.97 -10.33 3.82
C ALA A 113 -14.72 -9.04 2.99
N PRO A 114 -15.39 -7.90 3.25
CA PRO A 114 -15.07 -6.67 2.53
C PRO A 114 -13.71 -6.09 2.95
N ARG A 115 -13.33 -6.11 4.25
CA ARG A 115 -11.98 -5.72 4.72
C ARG A 115 -10.89 -6.40 3.89
N ASP A 116 -10.97 -7.71 3.72
CA ASP A 116 -9.95 -8.50 3.03
C ASP A 116 -9.96 -8.28 1.50
N ALA A 117 -11.12 -7.97 0.91
CA ALA A 117 -11.22 -7.57 -0.50
C ALA A 117 -10.54 -6.20 -0.76
N PHE A 118 -10.75 -5.22 0.12
CA PHE A 118 -10.06 -3.93 0.08
C PHE A 118 -8.55 -4.09 0.32
N LEU A 119 -8.13 -4.85 1.34
CA LEU A 119 -6.71 -5.12 1.59
C LEU A 119 -6.04 -5.82 0.40
N SER A 120 -6.64 -6.89 -0.15
CA SER A 120 -6.11 -7.59 -1.32
C SER A 120 -5.96 -6.69 -2.54
N SER A 121 -6.93 -5.78 -2.75
CA SER A 121 -6.86 -4.82 -3.85
C SER A 121 -5.82 -3.72 -3.63
N LEU A 122 -5.61 -3.25 -2.39
CA LEU A 122 -4.58 -2.26 -2.08
C LEU A 122 -3.17 -2.87 -2.17
N CYS A 123 -2.98 -4.09 -1.67
CA CYS A 123 -1.72 -4.84 -1.78
C CYS A 123 -1.24 -4.98 -3.23
N LYS A 124 -2.16 -5.24 -4.17
CA LYS A 124 -1.88 -5.28 -5.62
C LYS A 124 -1.26 -3.96 -6.10
N VAL A 125 -1.94 -2.84 -5.86
CA VAL A 125 -1.49 -1.49 -6.24
C VAL A 125 -0.13 -1.12 -5.62
N CYS A 126 0.12 -1.52 -4.37
CA CYS A 126 1.36 -1.23 -3.67
C CYS A 126 2.61 -1.78 -4.39
N THR A 127 2.45 -2.83 -5.20
CA THR A 127 3.52 -3.42 -6.00
C THR A 127 3.43 -2.98 -7.46
N PRO A 128 4.54 -2.60 -8.13
CA PRO A 128 4.49 -2.31 -9.55
C PRO A 128 4.23 -3.62 -10.31
N HIS A 129 3.03 -3.74 -10.87
CA HIS A 129 2.64 -4.91 -11.66
C HIS A 129 3.61 -5.11 -12.83
N LEU A 130 4.36 -6.21 -12.79
CA LEU A 130 4.88 -6.81 -14.00
C LEU A 130 3.66 -7.28 -14.80
N PRO A 131 3.43 -6.81 -16.04
CA PRO A 131 2.46 -7.48 -16.88
C PRO A 131 2.98 -8.90 -17.12
N ASP A 132 2.14 -9.91 -16.87
CA ASP A 132 2.34 -11.29 -17.34
C ASP A 132 2.13 -11.35 -18.87
N ALA A 133 2.83 -10.47 -19.60
CA ALA A 133 2.95 -10.56 -21.03
C ALA A 133 3.80 -11.80 -21.34
N PRO A 134 3.28 -12.80 -22.06
CA PRO A 134 4.13 -13.85 -22.60
C PRO A 134 5.17 -13.17 -23.48
N ALA A 135 6.46 -13.40 -23.19
CA ALA A 135 7.55 -12.66 -23.78
C ALA A 135 7.43 -12.62 -25.32
N THR A 136 7.02 -11.48 -25.86
CA THR A 136 6.97 -11.23 -27.29
C THR A 136 8.40 -11.25 -27.81
N LYS A 137 8.75 -12.35 -28.49
CA LYS A 137 10.07 -12.55 -29.09
C LYS A 137 10.20 -11.69 -30.34
N GLU A 138 10.38 -10.39 -30.15
CA GLU A 138 10.83 -9.46 -31.18
C GLU A 138 12.24 -9.88 -31.62
N VAL A 139 12.36 -10.43 -32.84
CA VAL A 139 13.64 -10.84 -33.41
C VAL A 139 14.33 -9.62 -34.02
N GLY A 140 15.26 -9.02 -33.26
CA GLY A 140 16.11 -7.95 -33.78
C GLY A 140 17.05 -8.44 -34.91
N PRO A 141 17.41 -7.56 -35.87
CA PRO A 141 18.32 -7.90 -36.96
C PRO A 141 19.74 -8.12 -36.41
N GLY A 142 20.08 -9.39 -36.18
CA GLY A 142 21.35 -9.79 -35.55
C GLY A 142 21.29 -11.07 -34.71
N GLY A 143 20.11 -11.68 -34.51
CA GLY A 143 19.97 -12.99 -33.87
C GLY A 143 20.19 -13.03 -32.35
N ALA A 144 20.58 -11.92 -31.73
CA ALA A 144 20.67 -11.78 -30.28
C ALA A 144 19.29 -11.50 -29.67
N THR A 145 18.79 -12.40 -28.83
CA THR A 145 17.56 -12.16 -28.06
C THR A 145 17.85 -11.24 -26.88
N ILE A 146 17.68 -9.94 -27.04
CA ILE A 146 17.70 -9.00 -25.91
C ILE A 146 16.34 -9.02 -25.24
N ALA A 147 16.23 -9.76 -24.14
CA ALA A 147 15.08 -9.66 -23.26
C ALA A 147 15.11 -8.31 -22.53
N ILE A 148 14.43 -7.31 -23.09
CA ILE A 148 14.09 -6.08 -22.36
C ILE A 148 13.08 -6.50 -21.28
N ARG A 149 13.60 -6.89 -20.11
CA ARG A 149 12.79 -6.95 -18.90
C ARG A 149 12.37 -5.51 -18.61
N SER A 150 11.10 -5.20 -18.83
CA SER A 150 10.50 -3.96 -18.36
C SER A 150 10.84 -3.80 -16.88
N HIS A 151 11.71 -2.84 -16.57
CA HIS A 151 12.19 -2.64 -15.22
C HIS A 151 11.05 -2.04 -14.40
N ALA A 152 10.25 -2.91 -13.76
CA ALA A 152 9.28 -2.51 -12.76
C ALA A 152 10.02 -1.69 -11.67
N ILE A 153 9.54 -0.47 -11.46
CA ILE A 153 10.13 0.55 -10.60
C ILE A 153 9.03 0.98 -9.64
N LEU A 154 9.38 1.15 -8.35
CA LEU A 154 8.46 1.78 -7.40
C LEU A 154 8.32 3.27 -7.74
N ASN A 155 7.09 3.68 -8.02
CA ASN A 155 6.73 5.08 -8.27
C ASN A 155 6.14 5.72 -6.99
N ASP A 156 6.08 7.04 -6.92
CA ASP A 156 5.63 7.80 -5.74
C ASP A 156 4.21 7.39 -5.28
N ARG A 157 3.31 7.11 -6.23
CA ARG A 157 1.97 6.57 -5.95
C ARG A 157 2.00 5.25 -5.18
N ASN A 158 2.92 4.35 -5.52
CA ASN A 158 3.07 3.06 -4.84
C ASN A 158 3.57 3.27 -3.41
N VAL A 159 4.47 4.22 -3.19
CA VAL A 159 4.96 4.62 -1.85
C VAL A 159 3.83 5.21 -1.00
N ILE A 160 2.95 6.02 -1.59
CA ILE A 160 1.75 6.57 -0.93
C ILE A 160 0.76 5.44 -0.56
N CYS A 161 0.49 4.50 -1.47
CA CYS A 161 -0.37 3.34 -1.19
C CYS A 161 0.23 2.42 -0.11
N LEU A 162 1.56 2.21 -0.10
CA LEU A 162 2.26 1.45 0.94
C LEU A 162 2.13 2.09 2.33
N ARG A 163 2.18 3.42 2.41
CA ARG A 163 1.92 4.16 3.66
C ARG A 163 0.49 3.97 4.13
N ALA A 164 -0.49 4.05 3.23
CA ALA A 164 -1.89 3.79 3.55
C ALA A 164 -2.10 2.35 4.03
N LEU A 165 -1.48 1.35 3.38
CA LEU A 165 -1.53 -0.05 3.78
C LEU A 165 -0.98 -0.27 5.21
N LEU A 166 0.16 0.35 5.53
CA LEU A 166 0.75 0.32 6.89
C LEU A 166 -0.13 1.02 7.93
N GLN A 167 -0.78 2.13 7.56
CA GLN A 167 -1.67 2.85 8.45
C GLN A 167 -2.96 2.05 8.73
N ILE A 168 -3.49 1.36 7.72
CA ILE A 168 -4.61 0.40 7.88
C ILE A 168 -4.16 -0.76 8.78
N SER A 169 -2.99 -1.36 8.55
CA SER A 169 -2.56 -2.53 9.34
C SER A 169 -2.26 -2.19 10.81
N GLN A 170 -1.71 -1.00 11.09
CA GLN A 170 -1.59 -0.48 12.45
C GLN A 170 -2.96 -0.24 13.11
N THR A 171 -3.93 0.29 12.36
CA THR A 171 -5.29 0.56 12.89
C THR A 171 -6.10 -0.73 13.12
N LEU A 172 -5.94 -1.72 12.23
CA LEU A 172 -6.67 -2.99 12.26
C LEU A 172 -5.91 -4.12 12.99
N THR A 173 -4.75 -3.84 13.59
CA THR A 173 -3.97 -4.81 14.37
C THR A 173 -4.79 -5.70 15.32
N PRO A 174 -5.79 -5.20 16.11
CA PRO A 174 -6.59 -6.07 16.98
C PRO A 174 -7.59 -7.00 16.27
N VAL A 175 -7.82 -6.84 14.96
CA VAL A 175 -8.83 -7.59 14.19
C VAL A 175 -8.23 -8.37 13.01
N LEU A 176 -6.94 -8.19 12.70
CA LEU A 176 -6.28 -8.85 11.56
C LEU A 176 -5.94 -10.32 11.86
N GLU A 177 -6.32 -11.19 10.93
CA GLU A 177 -6.08 -12.64 10.94
C GLU A 177 -4.84 -13.03 10.10
N ASP A 178 -4.30 -14.24 10.28
CA ASP A 178 -3.14 -14.79 9.51
C ASP A 178 -3.16 -14.44 8.02
N ARG A 179 -4.29 -14.66 7.32
CA ARG A 179 -4.39 -14.42 5.87
C ARG A 179 -4.22 -12.94 5.49
N ALA A 180 -4.77 -12.04 6.29
CA ALA A 180 -4.70 -10.61 6.03
C ALA A 180 -3.30 -10.08 6.38
N TRP A 181 -2.73 -10.53 7.50
CA TRP A 181 -1.33 -10.26 7.86
C TRP A 181 -0.34 -10.78 6.81
N TYR A 182 -0.56 -11.99 6.28
CA TYR A 182 0.28 -12.56 5.24
C TYR A 182 0.33 -11.66 4.00
N GLY A 183 -0.82 -11.20 3.50
CA GLY A 183 -0.88 -10.30 2.34
C GLY A 183 -0.17 -8.95 2.57
N VAL A 184 -0.28 -8.39 3.78
CA VAL A 184 0.47 -7.17 4.16
C VAL A 184 1.98 -7.45 4.19
N LEU A 185 2.43 -8.49 4.88
CA LEU A 185 3.84 -8.82 5.04
C LEU A 185 4.51 -9.22 3.71
N GLU A 186 3.80 -9.95 2.84
CA GLU A 186 4.24 -10.28 1.48
C GLU A 186 4.43 -9.00 0.64
N THR A 187 3.46 -8.08 0.69
CA THR A 187 3.53 -6.79 0.00
C THR A 187 4.74 -5.96 0.48
N LEU A 188 4.96 -5.89 1.80
CA LEU A 188 6.11 -5.20 2.37
C LEU A 188 7.45 -5.84 1.95
N GLN A 189 7.52 -7.16 1.89
CA GLN A 189 8.71 -7.88 1.43
C GLN A 189 9.02 -7.59 -0.05
N VAL A 190 8.01 -7.60 -0.92
CA VAL A 190 8.19 -7.29 -2.35
C VAL A 190 8.68 -5.84 -2.51
N SER A 191 8.07 -4.90 -1.79
CA SER A 191 8.46 -3.49 -1.82
C SER A 191 9.87 -3.26 -1.28
N GLU A 192 10.25 -3.83 -0.12
CA GLU A 192 11.61 -3.72 0.42
C GLU A 192 12.66 -4.31 -0.55
N GLY A 193 12.29 -5.31 -1.36
CA GLY A 193 13.11 -5.84 -2.45
C GLY A 193 13.37 -4.83 -3.58
N PHE A 194 12.36 -4.06 -4.02
CA PHE A 194 12.56 -2.99 -4.99
C PHE A 194 13.37 -1.82 -4.41
N MET A 195 13.12 -1.48 -3.14
CA MET A 195 13.81 -0.43 -2.38
C MET A 195 15.31 -0.74 -2.21
N SER A 196 15.66 -1.96 -1.81
CA SER A 196 17.04 -2.42 -1.60
C SER A 196 17.80 -2.68 -2.90
N SER A 197 17.11 -3.10 -3.97
CA SER A 197 17.70 -3.33 -5.30
C SER A 197 18.13 -2.02 -6.02
N GLY A 198 17.91 -0.84 -5.44
CA GLY A 198 18.21 0.44 -6.08
C GLY A 198 17.38 0.74 -7.32
N LYS A 199 16.28 0.00 -7.55
CA LYS A 199 15.33 0.19 -8.67
C LYS A 199 14.30 1.28 -8.34
N LEU A 200 14.77 2.35 -7.71
CA LEU A 200 14.03 3.60 -7.57
C LEU A 200 14.24 4.40 -8.86
N GLY A 201 13.17 5.01 -9.40
CA GLY A 201 13.20 5.55 -10.75
C GLY A 201 14.28 6.62 -10.95
N LYS A 202 15.15 6.44 -11.95
CA LYS A 202 15.97 7.55 -12.45
C LYS A 202 15.03 8.55 -13.10
N ARG A 203 14.92 9.73 -12.47
CA ARG A 203 14.09 10.85 -12.90
C ARG A 203 14.33 11.24 -14.36
N GLU A 204 13.25 11.31 -15.14
CA GLU A 204 13.19 12.27 -16.24
C GLU A 204 12.89 13.66 -15.67
N GLN A 205 13.72 14.63 -16.02
CA GLN A 205 13.47 16.03 -15.71
C GLN A 205 12.45 16.58 -16.71
N SER A 206 11.21 16.80 -16.27
CA SER A 206 10.25 17.63 -17.00
C SER A 206 9.64 18.70 -16.09
N SER A 207 10.27 19.88 -16.14
CA SER A 207 9.66 21.21 -15.96
C SER A 207 8.66 21.41 -14.80
N VAL A 208 9.17 21.87 -13.66
CA VAL A 208 8.48 22.87 -12.83
C VAL A 208 9.33 24.13 -12.80
N ALA A 209 9.08 25.00 -13.78
CA ALA A 209 9.40 26.42 -13.74
C ALA A 209 8.07 27.16 -14.00
N LEU A 210 7.95 28.40 -13.52
CA LEU A 210 6.68 29.07 -13.19
C LEU A 210 6.05 28.43 -11.93
N LEU A 211 5.93 29.09 -10.78
CA LEU A 211 5.85 30.53 -10.49
C LEU A 211 6.71 30.89 -9.25
N ALA A 212 7.66 31.82 -9.43
CA ALA A 212 8.31 32.53 -8.32
C ALA A 212 8.93 33.83 -8.85
N ASP A 213 8.12 34.88 -8.97
CA ASP A 213 8.59 36.26 -9.19
C ASP A 213 7.66 37.27 -8.50
N VAL A 214 8.21 38.44 -8.16
CA VAL A 214 7.63 39.59 -7.44
C VAL A 214 7.33 39.33 -5.94
N GLY A 215 8.12 39.84 -4.98
CA GLY A 215 9.37 40.59 -5.11
C GLY A 215 10.04 40.92 -3.75
N THR A 216 11.36 40.67 -3.68
CA THR A 216 12.48 41.45 -3.07
C THR A 216 12.34 42.29 -1.76
N PRO A 217 13.46 42.59 -1.04
CA PRO A 217 14.77 41.90 -1.00
C PRO A 217 15.42 41.75 0.40
N MET A 218 16.55 40.99 0.37
CA MET A 218 17.63 40.82 1.36
C MET A 218 17.45 39.67 2.38
N LYS A 219 18.52 39.02 2.92
CA LYS A 219 19.98 39.30 2.80
C LYS A 219 20.87 38.04 2.92
N ASP A 220 22.17 38.25 2.67
CA ASP A 220 23.37 37.50 3.12
C ASP A 220 23.54 36.00 2.78
N LYS A 221 24.24 35.80 1.64
CA LYS A 221 25.35 34.85 1.39
C LYS A 221 25.18 33.33 1.61
N LEU A 222 24.91 32.64 0.49
CA LEU A 222 25.66 31.51 -0.16
C LEU A 222 26.05 30.23 0.65
N PRO A 223 26.18 29.05 -0.02
CA PRO A 223 26.01 28.76 -1.44
C PRO A 223 24.88 27.77 -1.79
N VAL A 224 24.56 27.73 -3.08
CA VAL A 224 23.58 26.82 -3.71
C VAL A 224 24.09 25.37 -3.73
N GLY A 225 23.26 24.43 -3.27
CA GLY A 225 23.36 23.00 -3.56
C GLY A 225 22.02 22.49 -4.09
N GLY A 226 21.93 22.19 -5.39
CA GLY A 226 20.67 21.78 -6.02
C GLY A 226 20.17 20.44 -5.49
N GLY A 227 18.96 20.42 -4.93
CA GLY A 227 18.44 19.28 -4.15
C GLY A 227 16.97 18.97 -4.38
N SER A 228 16.55 18.81 -5.64
CA SER A 228 15.19 18.32 -5.96
C SER A 228 14.88 16.94 -5.34
N GLY A 229 15.88 16.17 -4.89
CA GLY A 229 15.71 14.86 -4.23
C GLY A 229 14.89 14.87 -2.93
N THR A 230 15.02 15.94 -2.15
CA THR A 230 14.60 16.01 -0.73
C THR A 230 13.19 15.50 -0.44
N THR A 231 12.19 15.85 -1.26
CA THR A 231 10.80 15.41 -1.02
C THR A 231 10.64 13.89 -1.14
N VAL A 232 11.21 13.25 -2.17
CA VAL A 232 11.04 11.80 -2.40
C VAL A 232 11.88 10.99 -1.40
N ASP A 233 13.10 11.45 -1.11
CA ASP A 233 13.95 10.86 -0.07
C ASP A 233 13.26 10.88 1.31
N ASN A 234 12.54 11.96 1.64
CA ASN A 234 11.70 12.05 2.83
C ASN A 234 10.49 11.09 2.78
N GLN A 235 9.84 10.95 1.62
CA GLN A 235 8.68 10.06 1.46
C GLN A 235 9.05 8.60 1.78
N PHE A 236 10.19 8.15 1.24
CA PHE A 236 10.78 6.82 1.43
C PHE A 236 11.33 6.60 2.85
N SER A 237 12.03 7.58 3.42
CA SER A 237 12.60 7.47 4.77
C SER A 237 11.51 7.30 5.83
N THR A 238 10.39 8.00 5.67
CA THR A 238 9.20 7.83 6.53
C THR A 238 8.55 6.45 6.35
N LEU A 239 8.52 5.91 5.12
CA LEU A 239 8.00 4.55 4.86
C LEU A 239 8.83 3.50 5.64
N LEU A 240 10.16 3.58 5.57
CA LEU A 240 11.05 2.71 6.35
C LEU A 240 10.82 2.86 7.87
N LEU A 241 10.58 4.07 8.35
CA LEU A 241 10.25 4.32 9.76
C LEU A 241 8.90 3.68 10.16
N LEU A 242 7.87 3.76 9.33
CA LEU A 242 6.57 3.12 9.56
C LEU A 242 6.68 1.58 9.56
N ILE A 243 7.47 1.01 8.64
CA ILE A 243 7.76 -0.43 8.61
C ILE A 243 8.49 -0.84 9.91
N LYS A 244 9.54 -0.11 10.30
CA LYS A 244 10.28 -0.38 11.54
C LYS A 244 9.35 -0.32 12.76
N LYS A 245 8.52 0.74 12.85
CA LYS A 245 7.54 0.93 13.92
C LYS A 245 6.54 -0.23 14.01
N LEU A 246 6.03 -0.74 12.88
CA LEU A 246 5.12 -1.88 12.86
C LEU A 246 5.71 -3.11 13.57
N PHE A 247 7.00 -3.40 13.34
CA PHE A 247 7.69 -4.52 13.99
C PHE A 247 8.03 -4.22 15.47
N GLU A 248 8.33 -2.97 15.84
CA GLU A 248 8.57 -2.57 17.23
C GLU A 248 7.28 -2.59 18.07
N ASP A 249 6.14 -2.24 17.49
CA ASP A 249 4.84 -2.26 18.16
C ASP A 249 4.32 -3.69 18.43
N THR A 250 4.95 -4.75 17.89
CA THR A 250 4.62 -6.15 18.22
C THR A 250 4.70 -6.46 19.71
N VAL A 251 5.59 -5.77 20.44
CA VAL A 251 5.76 -5.90 21.90
C VAL A 251 4.50 -5.46 22.67
N LYS A 252 3.68 -4.59 22.09
CA LYS A 252 2.45 -4.05 22.68
C LYS A 252 1.18 -4.79 22.23
N MET A 253 1.28 -5.68 21.24
CA MET A 253 0.13 -6.42 20.71
C MET A 253 -0.34 -7.49 21.71
N GLU A 254 -1.66 -7.65 21.86
CA GLU A 254 -2.28 -8.76 22.60
C GLU A 254 -1.77 -10.12 22.10
N ASP A 255 -1.68 -11.14 22.98
CA ASP A 255 -1.13 -12.46 22.65
C ASP A 255 -1.79 -13.08 21.41
N ARG A 256 -3.12 -13.01 21.30
CA ARG A 256 -3.84 -13.50 20.12
C ARG A 256 -3.37 -12.83 18.83
N CYS A 257 -3.32 -11.50 18.81
CA CYS A 257 -2.95 -10.72 17.62
C CYS A 257 -1.48 -10.93 17.25
N PHE A 258 -0.61 -11.04 18.25
CA PHE A 258 0.79 -11.40 18.08
C PHE A 258 0.96 -12.80 17.46
N MET A 259 0.16 -13.79 17.88
CA MET A 259 0.19 -15.13 17.30
C MET A 259 -0.28 -15.16 15.85
N GLU A 260 -1.36 -14.46 15.48
CA GLU A 260 -1.79 -14.33 14.07
C GLU A 260 -0.68 -13.69 13.20
N PHE A 261 -0.05 -12.62 13.69
CA PHE A 261 1.08 -11.97 13.03
C PHE A 261 2.28 -12.91 12.87
N LEU A 262 2.60 -13.70 13.91
CA LEU A 262 3.72 -14.63 13.90
C LEU A 262 3.48 -15.83 12.97
N ARG A 263 2.27 -16.40 12.94
CA ARG A 263 1.90 -17.45 11.95
C ARG A 263 2.10 -16.95 10.52
N ALA A 264 1.62 -15.73 10.23
CA ALA A 264 1.77 -15.11 8.91
C ALA A 264 3.25 -14.89 8.52
N LEU A 265 4.09 -14.43 9.45
CA LEU A 265 5.52 -14.21 9.23
C LEU A 265 6.30 -15.52 9.05
N CYS A 266 6.00 -16.54 9.86
CA CYS A 266 6.55 -17.89 9.73
C CYS A 266 6.14 -18.54 8.40
N ARG A 267 4.90 -18.33 7.96
CA ARG A 267 4.41 -18.78 6.66
C ARG A 267 5.16 -18.11 5.51
N LEU A 268 5.36 -16.79 5.57
CA LEU A 268 6.14 -16.04 4.57
C LEU A 268 7.59 -16.52 4.49
N ALA A 269 8.22 -16.83 5.63
CA ALA A 269 9.56 -17.43 5.67
C ALA A 269 9.58 -18.82 5.00
N ARG A 270 8.61 -19.68 5.32
CA ARG A 270 8.49 -21.03 4.75
C ARG A 270 8.31 -21.00 3.23
N GLU A 271 7.42 -20.16 2.72
CA GLU A 271 7.17 -20.06 1.27
C GLU A 271 8.41 -19.55 0.51
N ARG A 272 9.27 -18.73 1.15
CA ARG A 272 10.58 -18.34 0.58
C ARG A 272 11.66 -19.42 0.64
N CYS A 273 11.71 -20.22 1.71
CA CYS A 273 12.65 -21.36 1.78
C CYS A 273 12.32 -22.45 0.73
N LEU A 274 11.04 -22.65 0.42
CA LEU A 274 10.60 -23.63 -0.57
C LEU A 274 10.58 -23.07 -2.02
N GLY A 275 10.33 -21.77 -2.19
CA GLY A 275 10.22 -21.08 -3.48
C GLY A 275 11.52 -20.90 -4.27
N GLY A 276 12.66 -21.42 -3.79
CA GLY A 276 13.93 -21.41 -4.53
C GLY A 276 13.95 -22.33 -5.76
N GLY A 277 12.99 -23.25 -5.88
CA GLY A 277 12.75 -24.06 -7.07
C GLY A 277 11.40 -23.74 -7.69
N SER A 278 11.38 -23.05 -8.83
CA SER A 278 10.14 -22.79 -9.57
C SER A 278 9.56 -24.11 -10.10
N ALA A 279 8.30 -24.39 -9.75
CA ALA A 279 7.58 -25.57 -10.19
C ALA A 279 7.13 -25.44 -11.66
N GLY A 280 8.01 -25.81 -12.59
CA GLY A 280 7.64 -26.09 -13.97
C GLY A 280 7.04 -27.50 -14.09
N SER A 281 5.73 -27.59 -14.34
CA SER A 281 5.06 -28.87 -14.57
C SER A 281 5.32 -29.40 -15.99
N GLY A 282 5.76 -30.65 -16.11
CA GLY A 282 5.72 -31.43 -17.35
C GLY A 282 7.05 -32.09 -17.76
N GLY A 283 7.08 -33.43 -17.78
CA GLY A 283 8.15 -34.21 -18.43
C GLY A 283 8.58 -35.46 -17.65
N SER A 284 8.24 -36.65 -18.15
CA SER A 284 8.62 -37.93 -17.55
C SER A 284 9.95 -38.46 -18.11
N GLY A 285 10.81 -38.98 -17.23
CA GLY A 285 11.84 -39.99 -17.56
C GLY A 285 13.27 -39.48 -17.76
N GLY A 286 14.23 -40.13 -17.08
CA GLY A 286 15.67 -39.94 -17.30
C GLY A 286 16.53 -40.29 -16.09
N SER A 287 17.25 -41.42 -16.14
CA SER A 287 18.25 -41.80 -15.13
C SER A 287 19.62 -41.22 -15.47
N GLY A 288 20.46 -40.94 -14.46
CA GLY A 288 21.86 -40.54 -14.63
C GLY A 288 22.33 -39.54 -13.58
N GLY A 289 23.15 -40.00 -12.62
CA GLY A 289 23.58 -39.15 -11.50
C GLY A 289 24.81 -38.29 -11.79
N LYS A 290 24.99 -37.24 -10.99
CA LYS A 290 26.31 -36.72 -10.61
C LYS A 290 26.23 -35.91 -9.33
N GLU A 291 27.05 -36.27 -8.34
CA GLU A 291 27.34 -35.39 -7.22
C GLU A 291 28.19 -34.21 -7.71
N THR A 292 27.70 -32.98 -7.56
CA THR A 292 28.55 -31.79 -7.58
C THR A 292 27.94 -30.68 -6.74
N THR A 293 28.76 -30.14 -5.83
CA THR A 293 28.66 -28.82 -5.20
C THR A 293 27.35 -28.49 -4.47
N GLY A 294 27.41 -28.49 -3.13
CA GLY A 294 26.31 -28.00 -2.28
C GLY A 294 25.94 -26.54 -2.58
N PRO A 295 24.70 -26.13 -2.25
CA PRO A 295 24.19 -24.83 -2.62
C PRO A 295 24.96 -23.73 -1.88
N LYS A 296 25.74 -22.93 -2.62
CA LYS A 296 25.99 -21.55 -2.22
C LYS A 296 24.67 -20.80 -2.29
N VAL A 297 23.86 -20.92 -1.25
CA VAL A 297 22.80 -19.97 -0.94
C VAL A 297 23.52 -18.63 -0.79
N ALA A 298 23.40 -17.78 -1.81
CA ALA A 298 23.84 -16.41 -1.70
C ALA A 298 23.08 -15.80 -0.52
N GLU A 299 23.81 -15.20 0.41
CA GLU A 299 23.32 -14.70 1.70
C GLU A 299 22.52 -13.40 1.52
N GLU A 300 21.61 -13.37 0.55
CA GLU A 300 20.53 -12.38 0.50
C GLU A 300 19.71 -12.55 1.76
N LYS A 301 19.92 -11.64 2.71
CA LYS A 301 19.22 -11.57 4.00
C LYS A 301 17.72 -11.62 3.75
N CYS A 302 17.14 -12.81 3.90
CA CYS A 302 15.73 -12.99 3.66
C CYS A 302 14.96 -12.08 4.60
N PHE A 303 14.15 -11.17 4.05
CA PHE A 303 13.35 -10.21 4.80
C PHE A 303 12.59 -10.93 5.92
N ALA A 304 11.85 -11.99 5.57
CA ALA A 304 11.07 -12.76 6.54
C ALA A 304 11.93 -13.32 7.69
N ILE A 305 13.11 -13.90 7.40
CA ILE A 305 14.02 -14.42 8.44
C ILE A 305 14.59 -13.29 9.31
N THR A 306 14.97 -12.17 8.69
CA THR A 306 15.54 -11.00 9.40
C THR A 306 14.50 -10.35 10.32
N LYS A 307 13.26 -10.19 9.85
CA LYS A 307 12.15 -9.67 10.66
C LYS A 307 11.70 -10.68 11.71
N LEU A 308 11.67 -11.97 11.41
CA LEU A 308 11.36 -13.02 12.39
C LEU A 308 12.37 -13.01 13.54
N HIS A 309 13.67 -12.89 13.23
CA HIS A 309 14.72 -12.73 14.23
C HIS A 309 14.54 -11.44 15.06
N GLN A 310 14.23 -10.31 14.42
CA GLN A 310 13.95 -9.05 15.12
C GLN A 310 12.75 -9.19 16.08
N VAL A 311 11.62 -9.72 15.61
CA VAL A 311 10.39 -9.89 16.40
C VAL A 311 10.60 -10.88 17.54
N ALA A 312 11.31 -11.99 17.29
CA ALA A 312 11.66 -12.96 18.32
C ALA A 312 12.52 -12.33 19.42
N LEU A 313 13.57 -11.58 19.06
CA LEU A 313 14.42 -10.86 20.04
C LEU A 313 13.63 -9.80 20.83
N SER A 314 12.69 -9.10 20.20
CA SER A 314 11.85 -8.10 20.87
C SER A 314 10.82 -8.72 21.83
N ASN A 315 10.40 -9.97 21.60
CA ASN A 315 9.33 -10.64 22.35
C ASN A 315 9.80 -11.84 23.20
N VAL A 316 11.11 -12.03 23.40
CA VAL A 316 11.69 -13.19 24.12
C VAL A 316 10.98 -13.48 25.44
N GLN A 317 10.69 -12.45 26.25
CA GLN A 317 10.04 -12.63 27.55
C GLN A 317 8.65 -13.30 27.45
N ARG A 318 7.86 -12.95 26.43
CA ARG A 318 6.53 -13.56 26.19
C ARG A 318 6.67 -14.96 25.59
N LEU A 319 7.58 -15.12 24.63
CA LEU A 319 7.85 -16.40 23.97
C LEU A 319 8.37 -17.46 24.94
N VAL A 320 9.21 -17.09 25.91
CA VAL A 320 9.72 -17.99 26.96
C VAL A 320 8.69 -18.22 28.07
N ALA A 321 7.86 -17.22 28.42
CA ALA A 321 6.78 -17.41 29.39
C ALA A 321 5.63 -18.30 28.86
N SER A 322 5.54 -18.51 27.54
CA SER A 322 4.49 -19.29 26.87
C SER A 322 4.62 -20.82 27.01
N GLU A 323 5.62 -21.36 27.73
CA GLU A 323 5.91 -22.81 27.83
C GLU A 323 4.77 -23.68 28.40
N GLY A 324 3.66 -23.11 28.85
CA GLY A 324 2.49 -23.83 29.38
C GLY A 324 1.34 -24.10 28.39
N ASP A 325 1.22 -23.36 27.28
CA ASP A 325 -0.04 -23.33 26.49
C ASP A 325 0.21 -23.52 24.97
N PHE A 326 0.72 -24.70 24.61
CA PHE A 326 1.05 -25.06 23.21
C PHE A 326 -0.16 -25.11 22.27
N THR A 327 -1.39 -25.05 22.78
CA THR A 327 -2.62 -24.94 21.98
C THR A 327 -2.70 -23.65 21.17
N ALA A 328 -1.98 -22.59 21.55
CA ALA A 328 -1.91 -21.35 20.78
C ALA A 328 -1.10 -21.47 19.46
N TRP A 329 -0.20 -22.45 19.37
CA TRP A 329 0.77 -22.61 18.27
C TRP A 329 0.31 -23.56 17.15
N GLY A 330 -0.86 -24.18 17.30
CA GLY A 330 -1.52 -25.00 16.27
C GLY A 330 -2.13 -24.18 15.13
#